data_AF-A0A3B9T2E1-F1
#
_entry.id   AF-A0A3B9T2E1-F1
#
_cell.length_a   1.000
_cell.length_b   1.000
_cell.length_c   1.000
_cell.angle_alpha   90.00
_cell.angle_beta   90.00
_cell.angle_gamma   90.00
#
_symmetry.space_group_name_H-M   'P 1'
#
loop_
_entity.id
_entity.type
_entity.pdbx_description
1 polymer ?
#
loop_
_entity_poly.entity_id
_entity_poly.type
_entity_poly.pdbx_seq_one_letter_code
_entity_poly.pdbx_strand_id
1 'polypeptide(L)'
;MIPLEGQVRIPSGCAVSAMISRDGRRMNGESIIESMVPMHDRSNGLGGGFAAYGIYPEYRDFYALHIFFNDRQCQSECMTLLREYFEIVQDEHIKVRKIPQITDEPIIRRVFVSPMQSVLRHLQIDEKELVVRIVNRINAQLDGSYVFSCGKNMGAFKAVGFP
;
A
#
# COMPACT_ATOMS: atom_id res chain seq x y z
N MET A 1 28.50 -5.52 -14.64
CA MET A 1 27.57 -5.10 -13.59
C MET A 1 26.71 -3.99 -14.18
N ILE A 2 25.38 -4.12 -14.14
CA ILE A 2 24.48 -3.08 -14.67
C ILE A 2 24.56 -1.87 -13.72
N PRO A 3 24.80 -0.64 -14.21
CA PRO A 3 24.85 0.55 -13.37
C PRO A 3 23.54 0.79 -12.62
N LEU A 4 23.61 1.25 -11.36
CA LEU A 4 22.42 1.61 -10.58
C LEU A 4 21.86 2.97 -10.99
N GLU A 5 20.53 3.12 -10.92
CA GLU A 5 19.86 4.42 -11.12
C GLU A 5 20.34 5.42 -10.05
N GLY A 6 20.85 6.58 -10.49
CA GLY A 6 21.52 7.58 -9.63
C GLY A 6 23.05 7.65 -9.80
N GLN A 7 23.69 6.61 -10.35
CA GLN A 7 25.13 6.63 -10.72
C GLN A 7 25.36 6.98 -12.19
N VAL A 8 24.37 6.69 -13.04
CA VAL A 8 24.29 7.11 -14.45
C VAL A 8 22.85 7.51 -14.78
N ARG A 9 22.66 8.41 -15.74
CA ARG A 9 21.32 8.76 -16.24
C ARG A 9 20.80 7.59 -17.08
N ILE A 10 19.90 6.79 -16.51
CA ILE A 10 19.12 5.81 -17.26
C ILE A 10 17.87 6.54 -17.75
N PRO A 11 17.67 6.77 -19.06
CA PRO A 11 16.47 7.41 -19.60
C PRO A 11 15.27 6.45 -19.58
N SER A 12 15.12 5.67 -18.51
CA SER A 12 14.05 4.70 -18.34
C SER A 12 12.69 5.39 -18.22
N GLY A 13 11.73 4.94 -19.03
CA GLY A 13 10.43 5.57 -19.18
C GLY A 13 9.46 5.14 -18.08
N CYS A 14 9.14 6.06 -17.19
CA CYS A 14 7.91 5.92 -16.41
C CYS A 14 6.70 6.03 -17.35
N ALA A 15 5.65 5.28 -17.06
CA ALA A 15 4.35 5.41 -17.69
C ALA A 15 3.28 5.52 -16.61
N VAL A 16 2.22 6.25 -16.92
CA VAL A 16 1.05 6.41 -16.04
C VAL A 16 -0.20 6.37 -16.89
N SER A 17 -1.20 5.66 -16.41
CA SER A 17 -2.57 5.70 -16.94
C SER A 17 -3.51 5.87 -15.76
N ALA A 18 -4.63 6.54 -16.02
CA ALA A 18 -5.64 6.79 -15.01
C ALA A 18 -7.01 6.70 -15.67
N MET A 19 -7.97 6.17 -14.90
CA MET A 19 -9.36 6.03 -15.30
C MET A 19 -10.23 6.45 -14.13
N ILE A 20 -11.30 7.20 -14.41
CA ILE A 20 -12.24 7.67 -13.39
C ILE A 20 -13.68 7.66 -13.94
N SER A 21 -14.63 7.23 -13.11
CA SER A 21 -16.05 7.42 -13.42
C SER A 21 -16.44 8.86 -13.13
N ARG A 22 -16.87 9.61 -14.15
CA ARG A 22 -17.41 10.96 -13.94
C ARG A 22 -18.73 10.93 -13.16
N ASP A 23 -19.50 9.85 -13.30
CA ASP A 23 -20.77 9.66 -12.61
C ASP A 23 -20.61 9.04 -11.21
N GLY A 24 -19.38 8.81 -10.75
CA GLY A 24 -19.10 8.18 -9.44
C GLY A 24 -19.52 6.71 -9.35
N ARG A 25 -19.80 6.06 -10.49
CA ARG A 25 -20.19 4.63 -10.52
C ARG A 25 -18.96 3.74 -10.41
N ARG A 26 -19.11 2.60 -9.72
CA ARG A 26 -18.11 1.53 -9.71
C ARG A 26 -17.97 0.94 -11.12
N MET A 27 -16.73 0.60 -11.49
CA MET A 27 -16.39 -0.11 -12.72
C MET A 27 -15.33 -1.17 -12.42
N ASN A 28 -15.18 -2.15 -13.29
CA ASN A 28 -14.12 -3.15 -13.16
C ASN A 28 -12.76 -2.55 -13.58
N GLY A 29 -11.69 -3.32 -13.37
CA GLY A 29 -10.32 -2.90 -13.68
C GLY A 29 -9.83 -3.25 -15.08
N GLU A 30 -10.65 -3.86 -15.94
CA GLU A 30 -10.19 -4.43 -17.21
C GLU A 30 -9.59 -3.36 -18.13
N SER A 31 -10.30 -2.26 -18.35
CA SER A 31 -9.83 -1.20 -19.25
C SER A 31 -8.54 -0.52 -18.78
N ILE A 32 -8.34 -0.36 -17.48
CA ILE A 32 -7.08 0.20 -16.96
C ILE A 32 -5.93 -0.80 -17.11
N ILE A 33 -6.17 -2.09 -16.88
CA ILE A 33 -5.18 -3.15 -17.11
C ILE A 33 -4.77 -3.20 -18.60
N GLU A 34 -5.73 -3.17 -19.51
CA GLU A 34 -5.46 -3.14 -20.96
C GLU A 34 -4.63 -1.90 -21.35
N SER A 35 -4.89 -0.75 -20.75
CA SER A 35 -4.12 0.47 -21.00
C SER A 35 -2.65 0.38 -20.55
N MET A 36 -2.31 -0.58 -19.68
CA MET A 36 -0.95 -0.79 -19.17
C MET A 36 -0.10 -1.68 -20.08
N VAL A 37 -0.69 -2.45 -21.01
CA VAL A 37 0.04 -3.33 -21.95
C VAL A 37 1.17 -2.63 -22.70
N PRO A 38 0.97 -1.46 -23.36
CA PRO A 38 2.07 -0.78 -24.07
C PRO A 38 3.11 -0.15 -23.13
N MET A 39 2.87 -0.11 -21.81
CA MET A 39 3.82 0.45 -20.84
C MET A 39 5.00 -0.49 -20.58
N HIS A 40 4.86 -1.78 -20.88
CA HIS A 40 5.96 -2.73 -20.79
C HIS A 40 7.19 -2.23 -21.56
N ASP A 41 7.00 -1.85 -22.83
CA ASP A 41 8.08 -1.40 -23.72
C ASP A 41 8.66 -0.04 -23.36
N ARG A 42 7.96 0.71 -22.50
CA ARG A 42 8.42 2.02 -22.02
C ARG A 42 9.17 1.93 -20.70
N SER A 43 8.98 0.84 -19.95
CA SER A 43 9.45 0.70 -18.57
C SER A 43 10.75 -0.10 -18.47
N ASN A 44 11.36 -0.12 -17.28
CA ASN A 44 12.60 -0.84 -17.01
C ASN A 44 12.44 -1.98 -15.99
N GLY A 45 11.20 -2.26 -15.56
CA GLY A 45 10.89 -3.32 -14.60
C GLY A 45 11.31 -3.05 -13.15
N LEU A 46 11.78 -1.85 -12.82
CA LEU A 46 12.19 -1.52 -11.44
C LEU A 46 11.00 -1.36 -10.48
N GLY A 47 9.80 -1.16 -11.01
CA GLY A 47 8.60 -1.09 -10.21
C GLY A 47 7.35 -0.79 -11.02
N GLY A 48 6.24 -1.39 -10.59
CA GLY A 48 4.92 -1.17 -11.13
C GLY A 48 3.88 -1.20 -10.02
N GLY A 49 2.71 -0.63 -10.29
CA GLY A 49 1.62 -0.63 -9.33
C GLY A 49 0.37 0.11 -9.80
N PHE A 50 -0.69 -0.04 -9.01
CA PHE A 50 -1.95 0.65 -9.21
C PHE A 50 -2.44 1.22 -7.88
N ALA A 51 -3.02 2.41 -7.93
CA ALA A 51 -3.83 2.95 -6.84
C ALA A 51 -5.29 2.95 -7.29
N ALA A 52 -6.15 2.43 -6.43
CA ALA A 52 -7.58 2.35 -6.72
C ALA A 52 -8.40 2.88 -5.55
N TYR A 53 -9.47 3.58 -5.89
CA TYR A 53 -10.43 4.21 -4.97
C TYR A 53 -11.80 3.55 -5.15
N GLY A 54 -12.58 3.46 -4.07
CA GLY A 54 -13.89 2.80 -4.10
C GLY A 54 -13.84 1.28 -4.01
N ILE A 55 -12.68 0.70 -3.68
CA ILE A 55 -12.41 -0.74 -3.72
C ILE A 55 -12.74 -1.48 -2.41
N TYR A 56 -13.05 -0.75 -1.33
CA TYR A 56 -13.39 -1.32 -0.02
C TYR A 56 -14.76 -0.83 0.47
N PRO A 57 -15.85 -1.12 -0.26
CA PRO A 57 -17.17 -0.61 0.08
C PRO A 57 -17.66 -1.03 1.46
N GLU A 58 -17.33 -2.25 1.91
CA GLU A 58 -17.70 -2.77 3.23
C GLU A 58 -16.93 -2.10 4.38
N TYR A 59 -15.75 -1.53 4.08
CA TYR A 59 -14.85 -0.91 5.05
C TYR A 59 -14.57 0.57 4.74
N ARG A 60 -15.52 1.23 4.05
CA ARG A 60 -15.34 2.57 3.46
C ARG A 60 -14.91 3.66 4.43
N ASP A 61 -15.29 3.53 5.71
CA ASP A 61 -15.09 4.57 6.73
C ASP A 61 -13.84 4.32 7.59
N PHE A 62 -13.16 3.18 7.37
CA PHE A 62 -11.93 2.79 8.06
C PHE A 62 -10.70 3.07 7.21
N TYR A 63 -9.57 3.33 7.85
CA TYR A 63 -8.29 3.46 7.16
C TYR A 63 -7.78 2.07 6.78
N ALA A 64 -7.52 1.84 5.49
CA ALA A 64 -6.83 0.66 5.02
C ALA A 64 -5.32 0.92 5.03
N LEU A 65 -4.60 0.19 5.88
CA LEU A 65 -3.14 0.15 5.88
C LEU A 65 -2.69 -1.09 5.10
N HIS A 66 -1.97 -0.90 4.00
CA HIS A 66 -1.25 -2.01 3.37
C HIS A 66 0.20 -1.99 3.83
N ILE A 67 0.64 -3.12 4.36
CA ILE A 67 1.91 -3.23 5.07
C ILE A 67 2.70 -4.43 4.54
N PHE A 68 3.97 -4.20 4.24
CA PHE A 68 4.95 -5.25 4.02
C PHE A 68 5.67 -5.54 5.34
N PHE A 69 5.84 -6.83 5.63
CA PHE A 69 6.71 -7.31 6.71
C PHE A 69 7.76 -8.25 6.15
N ASN A 70 9.01 -8.07 6.56
CA ASN A 70 10.10 -8.98 6.20
C ASN A 70 9.91 -10.36 6.83
N ASP A 71 9.37 -10.43 8.04
CA ASP A 71 9.17 -11.65 8.80
C ASP A 71 8.01 -11.55 9.80
N ARG A 72 7.78 -12.62 10.56
CA ARG A 72 6.72 -12.71 11.56
C ARG A 72 7.00 -11.87 12.81
N GLN A 73 8.27 -11.58 13.12
CA GLN A 73 8.62 -10.83 14.31
C GLN A 73 8.26 -9.36 14.13
N CYS A 74 8.73 -8.72 13.05
CA CYS A 74 8.37 -7.34 12.73
C CYS A 74 6.85 -7.17 12.53
N GLN A 75 6.18 -8.18 11.96
CA GLN A 75 4.71 -8.22 11.92
C GLN A 75 4.10 -8.12 13.33
N SER A 76 4.56 -8.94 14.27
CA SER A 76 4.03 -8.96 15.64
C SER A 76 4.25 -7.63 16.36
N GLU A 77 5.45 -7.05 16.23
CA GLU A 77 5.82 -5.77 16.83
C GLU A 77 4.96 -4.62 16.27
N CYS A 78 4.82 -4.52 14.95
CA CYS A 78 3.99 -3.50 14.32
C CYS A 78 2.51 -3.65 14.69
N MET A 79 1.98 -4.88 14.71
CA MET A 79 0.59 -5.12 15.12
C MET A 79 0.36 -4.80 16.61
N THR A 80 1.38 -4.92 17.45
CA THR A 80 1.31 -4.49 18.86
C THR A 80 1.22 -2.98 18.94
N LEU A 81 2.10 -2.25 18.23
CA LEU A 81 2.03 -0.80 18.13
C LEU A 81 0.67 -0.32 17.62
N LEU A 82 0.13 -0.91 16.55
CA LEU A 82 -1.17 -0.50 16.01
C LEU A 82 -2.31 -0.63 17.04
N ARG A 83 -2.29 -1.67 17.88
CA ARG A 83 -3.32 -1.87 18.92
C ARG A 83 -3.27 -0.84 20.05
N GLU A 84 -2.17 -0.11 20.21
CA GLU A 84 -2.08 0.98 21.19
C GLU A 84 -2.86 2.23 20.75
N TYR A 85 -3.02 2.45 19.44
CA TYR A 85 -3.61 3.68 18.89
C TYR A 85 -4.92 3.46 18.13
N PHE A 86 -5.17 2.24 17.66
CA PHE A 86 -6.29 1.92 16.79
C PHE A 86 -7.06 0.67 17.22
N GLU A 87 -8.37 0.70 16.98
CA GLU A 87 -9.17 -0.51 16.90
C GLU A 87 -8.90 -1.20 15.56
N ILE A 88 -8.52 -2.48 15.61
CA ILE A 88 -8.33 -3.31 14.42
C ILE A 88 -9.69 -3.88 14.01
N VAL A 89 -10.25 -3.38 12.92
CA VAL A 89 -11.58 -3.77 12.42
C VAL A 89 -11.50 -5.07 11.61
N GLN A 90 -10.45 -5.20 10.80
CA GLN A 90 -10.20 -6.38 10.00
C GLN A 90 -8.71 -6.49 9.69
N ASP A 91 -8.18 -7.70 9.66
CA ASP A 91 -6.76 -7.97 9.39
C ASP A 91 -6.61 -9.21 8.52
N GLU A 92 -6.13 -9.02 7.29
CA GLU A 92 -6.10 -10.07 6.27
C GLU A 92 -4.81 -10.02 5.44
N HIS A 93 -4.50 -11.15 4.79
CA HIS A 93 -3.48 -11.18 3.76
C HIS A 93 -4.02 -10.56 2.47
N ILE A 94 -3.21 -9.75 1.79
CA ILE A 94 -3.53 -9.34 0.42
C ILE A 94 -3.39 -10.56 -0.48
N LYS A 95 -4.46 -10.88 -1.22
CA LYS A 95 -4.47 -12.00 -2.18
C LYS A 95 -3.47 -11.72 -3.29
N VAL A 96 -2.55 -12.65 -3.50
CA VAL A 96 -1.56 -12.62 -4.58
C VAL A 96 -1.53 -13.98 -5.28
N ARG A 97 -1.20 -13.97 -6.56
CA ARG A 97 -0.90 -15.21 -7.30
C ARG A 97 0.60 -15.50 -7.12
N LYS A 98 0.92 -16.67 -6.55
CA LYS A 98 2.31 -17.13 -6.44
C LYS A 98 2.80 -17.62 -7.79
N ILE A 99 4.03 -17.25 -8.15
CA ILE A 99 4.75 -17.76 -9.31
C ILE A 99 6.18 -18.13 -8.88
N PRO A 100 6.81 -19.18 -9.46
CA PRO A 100 8.12 -19.66 -9.02
C PRO A 100 9.27 -18.64 -9.13
N GLN A 101 9.12 -17.64 -10.01
CA GLN A 101 10.14 -16.61 -10.26
C GLN A 101 10.21 -15.56 -9.15
N ILE A 102 9.18 -15.43 -8.31
CA ILE A 102 9.17 -14.53 -7.18
C ILE A 102 9.48 -15.35 -5.94
N THR A 103 10.67 -15.11 -5.38
CA THR A 103 11.12 -15.66 -4.10
C THR A 103 11.25 -14.54 -3.09
N ASP A 104 11.28 -14.91 -1.81
CA ASP A 104 11.54 -13.99 -0.70
C ASP A 104 10.56 -12.81 -0.65
N GLU A 105 9.30 -13.04 -1.06
CA GLU A 105 8.29 -12.00 -0.97
C GLU A 105 7.99 -11.64 0.49
N PRO A 106 7.78 -10.34 0.79
CA PRO A 106 7.38 -9.95 2.12
C PRO A 106 6.02 -10.53 2.47
N ILE A 107 5.74 -10.64 3.77
CA ILE A 107 4.38 -10.86 4.25
C ILE A 107 3.57 -9.61 3.96
N ILE A 108 2.57 -9.74 3.08
CA ILE A 108 1.71 -8.62 2.68
C ILE A 108 0.41 -8.68 3.48
N ARG A 109 0.14 -7.64 4.27
CA ARG A 109 -1.09 -7.50 5.06
C ARG A 109 -1.88 -6.28 4.62
N ARG A 110 -3.20 -6.39 4.71
CA ARG A 110 -4.14 -5.28 4.69
C ARG A 110 -4.87 -5.26 6.02
N VAL A 111 -4.74 -4.16 6.74
CA VAL A 111 -5.35 -3.95 8.05
C VAL A 111 -6.28 -2.76 7.96
N PHE A 112 -7.55 -2.96 8.30
CA PHE A 112 -8.52 -1.89 8.43
C PHE A 112 -8.55 -1.42 9.88
N VAL A 113 -8.31 -0.12 10.08
CA VAL A 113 -8.15 0.46 11.40
C VAL A 113 -9.04 1.67 11.63
N SER A 114 -9.46 1.85 12.88
CA SER A 114 -10.19 3.02 13.37
C SER A 114 -9.41 3.69 14.51
N PRO A 115 -9.06 5.00 14.42
CA PRO A 115 -8.45 5.73 15.52
C PRO A 115 -9.25 5.64 16.82
N MET A 116 -8.61 5.25 17.92
CA MET A 116 -9.27 5.21 19.21
C MET A 116 -9.61 6.62 19.70
N GLN A 117 -10.88 6.87 20.01
CA GLN A 117 -11.33 8.18 20.45
C GLN A 117 -10.71 8.62 21.79
N SER A 118 -10.35 7.66 22.66
CA SER A 118 -9.61 7.93 23.91
C SER A 118 -8.22 8.51 23.62
N VAL A 119 -7.51 7.92 22.66
CA VAL A 119 -6.16 8.35 22.24
C VAL A 119 -6.21 9.73 21.60
N LEU A 120 -7.17 9.98 20.69
CA LEU A 120 -7.35 11.29 20.06
C LEU A 120 -7.60 12.39 21.09
N ARG A 121 -8.49 12.15 22.06
CA ARG A 121 -8.77 13.11 23.14
C ARG A 121 -7.57 13.36 24.03
N HIS A 122 -6.83 12.30 24.39
CA HIS A 122 -5.65 12.40 25.24
C HIS A 122 -4.53 13.20 24.57
N LEU A 123 -4.30 12.97 23.27
CA LEU A 123 -3.27 13.64 22.49
C LEU A 123 -3.73 15.01 21.94
N GLN A 124 -5.02 15.32 22.01
CA GLN A 124 -5.64 16.54 21.47
C GLN A 124 -5.35 16.74 19.97
N ILE A 125 -5.42 15.65 19.19
CA ILE A 125 -5.21 15.66 17.74
C ILE A 125 -6.39 15.03 17.01
N ASP A 126 -6.49 15.31 15.72
CA ASP A 126 -7.50 14.67 14.86
C ASP A 126 -7.06 13.29 14.34
N GLU A 127 -7.99 12.58 13.71
CA GLU A 127 -7.77 11.26 13.13
C GLU A 127 -6.62 11.24 12.11
N LYS A 128 -6.54 12.27 11.26
CA LYS A 128 -5.58 12.30 10.15
C LYS A 128 -4.17 12.46 10.69
N GLU A 129 -3.99 13.37 11.64
CA GLU A 129 -2.71 13.60 12.30
C GLU A 129 -2.23 12.34 13.03
N LEU A 130 -3.11 11.64 13.76
CA LEU A 130 -2.72 10.38 14.42
C LEU A 130 -2.26 9.34 13.39
N VAL A 131 -3.05 9.13 12.33
CA VAL A 131 -2.72 8.15 11.28
C VAL A 131 -1.37 8.45 10.64
N VAL A 132 -1.14 9.71 10.24
CA VAL A 132 0.13 10.12 9.61
C VAL A 132 1.31 9.91 10.56
N ARG A 133 1.18 10.28 11.84
CA ARG A 133 2.23 10.06 12.85
C ARG A 133 2.58 8.59 13.00
N ILE A 134 1.58 7.71 13.12
CA ILE A 134 1.85 6.30 13.32
C ILE A 134 2.41 5.64 12.06
N VAL A 135 1.90 5.98 10.88
CA VAL A 135 2.45 5.49 9.60
C VAL A 135 3.91 5.90 9.45
N ASN A 136 4.23 7.17 9.71
CA ASN A 136 5.62 7.64 9.66
C ASN A 136 6.49 6.98 10.72
N ARG A 137 5.97 6.77 11.93
CA ARG A 137 6.68 6.07 13.00
C ARG A 137 7.01 4.64 12.60
N ILE A 138 6.06 3.89 12.04
CA ILE A 138 6.30 2.53 11.53
C ILE A 138 7.41 2.56 10.49
N ASN A 139 7.25 3.40 9.46
CA ASN A 139 8.19 3.44 8.33
C ASN A 139 9.59 3.95 8.69
N ALA A 140 9.74 4.71 9.78
CA ALA A 140 11.01 5.28 10.21
C ALA A 140 11.71 4.51 11.34
N GLN A 141 10.97 3.73 12.15
CA GLN A 141 11.49 3.17 13.40
C GLN A 141 11.30 1.65 13.54
N LEU A 142 10.40 1.02 12.78
CA LEU A 142 10.17 -0.43 12.85
C LEU A 142 10.83 -1.11 11.66
N ASP A 143 12.07 -1.56 11.86
CA ASP A 143 12.82 -2.27 10.84
C ASP A 143 12.06 -3.49 10.32
N GLY A 144 12.02 -3.62 8.99
CA GLY A 144 11.28 -4.68 8.31
C GLY A 144 9.77 -4.51 8.26
N SER A 145 9.20 -3.41 8.77
CA SER A 145 7.80 -3.04 8.60
C SER A 145 7.65 -1.81 7.71
N TYR A 146 6.84 -1.90 6.66
CA TYR A 146 6.67 -0.78 5.74
C TYR A 146 5.22 -0.62 5.28
N VAL A 147 4.56 0.44 5.74
CA VAL A 147 3.25 0.87 5.28
C VAL A 147 3.42 1.58 3.93
N PHE A 148 2.94 0.94 2.87
CA PHE A 148 3.05 1.46 1.50
C PHE A 148 1.75 2.03 0.94
N SER A 149 0.64 1.83 1.64
CA SER A 149 -0.66 2.42 1.33
C SER A 149 -1.38 2.77 2.62
N CYS A 150 -2.00 3.96 2.67
CA CYS A 150 -2.81 4.41 3.78
C CYS A 150 -3.93 5.33 3.27
N GLY A 151 -5.19 4.94 3.51
CA GLY A 151 -6.33 5.79 3.17
C GLY A 151 -7.67 5.12 3.40
N LYS A 152 -8.75 5.91 3.39
CA LYS A 152 -10.12 5.40 3.48
C LYS A 152 -10.63 5.02 2.10
N ASN A 153 -11.27 3.85 2.00
CA ASN A 153 -11.85 3.32 0.76
C ASN A 153 -10.89 3.36 -0.46
N MET A 154 -9.60 3.17 -0.22
CA MET A 154 -8.59 3.17 -1.28
C MET A 154 -7.43 2.25 -0.91
N GLY A 155 -6.70 1.81 -1.93
CA GLY A 155 -5.47 1.05 -1.74
C GLY A 155 -4.51 1.25 -2.90
N ALA A 156 -3.23 1.36 -2.58
CA ALA A 156 -2.13 1.21 -3.53
C ALA A 156 -1.59 -0.21 -3.48
N PHE A 157 -1.24 -0.76 -4.63
CA PHE A 157 -0.65 -2.08 -4.81
C PHE A 157 0.59 -1.86 -5.64
N LYS A 158 1.74 -2.29 -5.13
CA LYS A 158 3.02 -2.06 -5.79
C LYS A 158 3.94 -3.26 -5.63
N ALA A 159 4.77 -3.50 -6.63
CA ALA A 159 5.77 -4.57 -6.63
C ALA A 159 6.93 -4.19 -7.54
N VAL A 160 8.04 -4.93 -7.41
CA VAL A 160 9.12 -4.90 -8.40
C VAL A 160 8.69 -5.75 -9.59
N GLY A 161 8.80 -5.19 -10.80
CA GLY A 161 8.36 -5.84 -12.03
C GLY A 161 7.79 -4.86 -13.04
N PHE A 162 7.46 -5.39 -14.21
CA PHE A 162 6.73 -4.65 -15.23
C PHE A 162 5.23 -4.53 -14.88
N PRO A 163 4.55 -3.47 -15.38
CA PRO A 163 3.09 -3.32 -15.32
C PRO A 163 2.31 -4.53 -15.84
#